data_AF-A0A965TVX4-F1
#
_entry.id   AF-A0A965TVX4-F1
#
_cell.length_a   1.000
_cell.length_b   1.000
_cell.length_c   1.000
_cell.angle_alpha   90.00
_cell.angle_beta   90.00
_cell.angle_gamma   90.00
#
_symmetry.space_group_name_H-M   'P 1'
#
loop_
_entity.id
_entity.type
_entity.pdbx_description
1 polymer ?
#
loop_
_entity_poly.entity_id
_entity_poly.type
_entity_poly.pdbx_seq_one_letter_code
_entity_poly.pdbx_strand_id
1 'polypeptide(L)' 'MKEAIMCDSCYRMCSLSLGQVGFCGVRMNDGISIKETPHQQIISSHLDRIEKKPMYHFFPHTKTYSIGMLGCNMRCQFC' A
#
# COMPACT_ATOMS: atom_id res chain seq x y z
N MET A 1 11.79 23.96 -15.40
CA MET A 1 11.18 22.61 -15.44
C MET A 1 11.07 22.15 -14.00
N LYS A 2 9.90 21.73 -13.51
CA LYS A 2 9.83 21.16 -12.14
C LYS A 2 10.45 19.78 -12.18
N GLU A 3 11.46 19.55 -11.35
CA GLU A 3 12.21 18.29 -11.31
C GLU A 3 11.33 17.14 -10.79
N ALA A 4 11.58 15.94 -11.31
CA ALA A 4 10.97 14.73 -10.80
C ALA A 4 11.53 14.42 -9.41
N ILE A 5 10.66 14.05 -8.47
CA ILE A 5 11.05 13.68 -7.10
C ILE A 5 11.05 12.15 -7.01
N MET A 6 12.09 11.58 -6.42
CA MET A 6 12.16 10.14 -6.17
C MET A 6 11.36 9.79 -4.90
N CYS A 7 10.43 8.84 -5.02
CA CYS A 7 9.68 8.28 -3.90
C CYS A 7 10.41 7.05 -3.35
N ASP A 8 10.96 7.15 -2.14
CA ASP A 8 11.73 6.10 -1.46
C ASP A 8 10.91 5.24 -0.47
N SER A 9 9.60 5.46 -0.36
CA SER A 9 8.74 4.75 0.60
C SER A 9 8.60 3.24 0.35
N CYS A 10 9.07 2.73 -0.79
CA CYS A 10 9.14 1.29 -1.04
C CYS A 10 10.26 0.95 -2.04
N TYR A 11 10.52 -0.34 -2.21
CA TYR A 11 11.57 -0.88 -3.08
C TYR A 11 11.49 -0.43 -4.55
N ARG A 12 10.34 0.09 -5.02
CA ARG A 12 10.17 0.52 -6.41
C ARG A 12 10.86 1.83 -6.76
N MET A 13 11.17 2.67 -5.76
CA MET A 13 11.90 3.93 -5.95
C MET A 13 11.38 4.77 -7.15
N CYS A 14 10.07 4.97 -7.24
CA CYS A 14 9.47 5.61 -8.42
C CYS A 14 9.98 7.06 -8.56
N SER A 15 10.47 7.44 -9.74
CA SER A 15 10.74 8.85 -10.07
C SER A 15 9.45 9.48 -10.60
N LEU A 16 8.91 10.44 -9.87
CA LEU A 16 7.59 11.02 -10.14
C LEU A 16 7.72 12.47 -10.61
N SER A 17 7.25 12.73 -11.84
CA SER A 17 7.07 14.08 -12.35
C SER A 17 5.95 14.81 -11.59
N LEU A 18 5.85 16.14 -11.71
CA LEU A 18 4.77 16.91 -11.09
C LEU A 18 3.39 16.33 -11.43
N GLY A 19 2.59 16.02 -10.41
CA GLY A 19 1.25 15.45 -10.54
C GLY A 19 1.23 13.95 -10.89
N GLN A 20 2.39 13.33 -11.11
CA GLN A 20 2.46 11.91 -11.41
C GLN A 20 2.23 11.08 -10.14
N VAL A 21 1.41 10.04 -10.28
CA VAL A 21 1.14 9.05 -9.25
C VAL A 21 2.09 7.86 -9.42
N GLY A 22 2.62 7.37 -8.31
CA GLY A 22 3.49 6.19 -8.28
C GLY A 22 2.74 4.90 -8.55
N PHE A 23 3.51 3.83 -8.73
CA PHE A 23 2.97 2.51 -9.05
C PHE A 23 1.87 2.04 -8.08
N CYS A 24 2.01 2.37 -6.79
CA CYS A 24 1.03 2.00 -5.77
C CYS A 24 -0.33 2.71 -5.91
N GLY A 25 -0.45 3.70 -6.80
CA GLY A 25 -1.70 4.44 -7.02
C GLY A 25 -2.05 5.44 -5.91
N VAL A 26 -1.27 5.48 -4.82
CA VAL A 26 -1.57 6.30 -3.64
C VAL A 26 -0.54 7.35 -3.29
N ARG A 27 0.57 7.47 -4.03
CA ARG A 27 1.60 8.48 -3.74
C ARG A 27 1.80 9.36 -4.97
N MET A 28 1.79 10.68 -4.80
CA MET A 28 1.89 11.65 -5.89
C MET A 28 2.92 12.73 -5.56
N ASN A 29 3.66 13.19 -6.57
CA ASN A 29 4.47 14.40 -6.45
C ASN A 29 3.58 15.65 -6.58
N ASP A 30 3.42 16.42 -5.50
CA ASP A 30 2.62 17.67 -5.51
C ASP A 30 3.42 18.91 -5.95
N GLY A 31 4.70 18.73 -6.26
CA GLY A 31 5.63 19.78 -6.66
C GLY A 31 6.49 20.33 -5.53
N ILE A 32 6.25 19.90 -4.29
CA ILE A 32 7.08 20.20 -3.11
C ILE A 32 7.63 18.89 -2.54
N SER A 33 6.76 17.88 -2.41
CA SER A 33 7.14 16.57 -1.89
C SER A 33 6.25 15.45 -2.44
N ILE A 34 6.59 14.22 -2.07
CA ILE A 34 5.69 13.08 -2.30
C ILE A 34 4.63 13.06 -1.19
N LYS A 35 3.37 13.15 -1.57
CA LYS A 35 2.21 13.04 -0.67
C LYS A 35 1.39 11.80 -0.94
N GLU A 36 0.72 11.31 0.10
CA GLU A 36 -0.23 10.20 0.00
C GLU A 36 -1.64 10.71 -0.35
N THR A 37 -2.29 10.07 -1.32
CA THR A 37 -3.62 10.42 -1.86
C THR A 37 -4.31 9.15 -2.38
N PRO A 38 -5.49 8.72 -1.90
CA PRO A 38 -6.31 9.24 -0.80
C PRO A 38 -5.78 8.80 0.57
N HIS A 39 -5.90 9.67 1.56
CA HIS A 39 -5.46 9.40 2.93
C HIS A 39 -6.58 8.69 3.73
N GLN A 40 -6.20 7.71 4.57
CA GLN A 40 -7.06 7.07 5.59
C GLN A 40 -8.29 6.29 5.09
N GLN A 41 -8.24 5.67 3.92
CA GLN A 41 -9.36 4.85 3.41
C GLN A 41 -9.14 3.36 3.65
N ILE A 42 -10.02 2.77 4.47
CA ILE A 42 -10.17 1.31 4.57
C ILE A 42 -11.04 0.86 3.39
N ILE A 43 -10.52 -0.03 2.55
CA ILE A 43 -11.23 -0.58 1.39
C ILE A 43 -11.70 -2.02 1.59
N SER A 44 -11.15 -2.71 2.60
CA SER A 44 -11.59 -4.04 2.97
C SER A 44 -11.45 -4.25 4.47
N SER A 45 -12.41 -4.95 5.05
CA SER A 45 -12.33 -5.48 6.40
C SER A 45 -12.94 -6.87 6.45
N HIS A 46 -12.33 -7.77 7.22
CA HIS A 46 -12.83 -9.14 7.32
C HIS A 46 -12.45 -9.80 8.66
N LEU A 47 -13.32 -10.68 9.13
CA LEU A 47 -13.11 -11.51 10.31
C LEU A 47 -12.84 -12.95 9.85
N ASP A 48 -11.58 -13.35 9.81
CA ASP A 48 -11.12 -14.67 9.37
C ASP A 48 -10.58 -15.47 10.55
N ARG A 49 -10.44 -16.79 10.40
CA ARG A 49 -9.64 -17.60 11.32
C ARG A 49 -8.13 -17.34 11.10
N ILE A 50 -7.31 -17.54 12.13
CA ILE A 50 -5.86 -17.29 12.08
C ILE A 50 -5.14 -18.13 11.00
N GLU A 51 -5.69 -19.29 10.63
CA GLU A 51 -5.12 -20.24 9.67
C GLU A 51 -5.04 -19.67 8.24
N LYS A 52 -5.77 -18.58 7.93
CA LYS A 52 -5.63 -17.85 6.66
C LYS A 52 -4.36 -17.01 6.59
N LYS A 53 -3.77 -16.68 7.75
CA LYS A 53 -2.57 -15.86 7.84
C LYS A 53 -1.33 -16.73 7.70
N PRO A 54 -0.23 -16.21 7.13
CA PRO A 54 1.02 -16.95 6.97
C PRO A 54 1.77 -17.07 8.31
N MET A 55 1.13 -17.65 9.33
CA MET A 55 1.67 -17.84 10.67
C MET A 55 1.51 -19.31 11.10
N TYR A 56 2.62 -19.96 11.46
CA TYR A 56 2.62 -21.37 11.84
C TYR A 56 2.35 -21.55 13.33
N HIS A 57 1.36 -22.39 13.68
CA HIS A 57 0.97 -22.72 15.06
C HIS A 57 0.74 -21.49 15.96
N PHE A 58 0.26 -20.39 15.38
CA PHE A 58 -0.04 -19.17 16.11
C PHE A 58 -1.51 -19.15 16.52
N PHE A 59 -1.78 -19.22 17.82
CA PHE A 59 -3.12 -19.21 18.42
C PHE A 59 -4.20 -20.02 17.64
N PRO A 60 -4.05 -21.34 17.50
CA PRO A 60 -4.94 -22.16 16.67
C PRO A 60 -6.42 -21.95 16.97
N HIS A 61 -7.25 -21.98 15.92
CA HIS A 61 -8.70 -21.78 15.97
C HIS A 61 -9.18 -20.41 16.46
N THR A 62 -8.30 -19.46 16.76
CA THR A 62 -8.73 -18.11 17.13
C THR A 62 -9.18 -17.29 15.90
N LYS A 63 -9.88 -16.19 16.17
CA LYS A 63 -10.30 -15.23 15.14
C LYS A 63 -9.26 -14.13 14.99
N THR A 64 -9.11 -13.65 13.76
CA THR A 64 -8.30 -12.50 13.38
C THR A 64 -9.17 -11.47 12.70
N TYR A 65 -8.93 -10.20 13.01
CA TYR A 65 -9.56 -9.09 12.31
C TYR A 65 -8.55 -8.46 11.36
N SER A 66 -8.90 -8.40 10.08
CA SER A 66 -8.04 -7.91 9.01
C SER A 66 -8.62 -6.64 8.41
N ILE A 67 -7.76 -5.66 8.17
CA ILE A 67 -8.11 -4.39 7.55
C ILE A 67 -7.12 -4.15 6.40
N GLY A 68 -7.63 -3.80 5.23
CA GLY A 68 -6.83 -3.47 4.05
C GLY A 68 -7.05 -2.04 3.59
N MET A 69 -5.95 -1.37 3.23
CA MET A 69 -5.93 -0.02 2.65
C MET A 69 -5.52 -0.08 1.17
N LEU A 70 -5.75 1.02 0.44
CA LEU A 70 -5.19 1.19 -0.90
C LEU A 70 -3.66 1.31 -0.82
N GLY A 71 -2.98 1.04 -1.94
CA GLY A 71 -1.54 1.32 -2.04
C GLY A 71 -0.60 0.13 -2.03
N CYS A 72 -1.08 -1.07 -2.36
CA CYS A 72 -0.21 -2.23 -2.52
C CYS A 72 0.89 -1.91 -3.55
N ASN A 73 2.15 -2.07 -3.15
CA ASN A 73 3.30 -1.87 -4.01
C ASN A 73 3.70 -3.15 -4.76
N MET A 74 2.90 -4.22 -4.68
CA MET A 74 3.10 -5.49 -5.37
C MET A 74 2.11 -5.64 -6.52
N ARG A 75 2.40 -6.58 -7.43
CA ARG A 75 1.53 -6.96 -8.55
C ARG A 75 1.37 -8.48 -8.58
N CYS A 76 0.75 -9.03 -7.56
CA CYS A 76 0.55 -10.48 -7.50
C CYS A 76 -0.48 -10.89 -8.56
N GLN A 77 -0.32 -12.07 -9.16
CA GLN A 77 -1.28 -12.58 -10.16
C GLN A 77 -2.68 -12.85 -9.56
N PHE A 78 -2.74 -13.05 -8.24
CA PHE A 78 -3.95 -13.30 -7.48
C PHE A 78 -4.30 -12.13 -6.54
N CYS A 79 -3.79 -10.93 -6.86
CA CYS A 79 -4.10 -9.71 -6.13
C CYS A 79 -5.32 -9.01 -6.74
#